data_AF-Q45NK3-F1
#
_entry.id   AF-Q45NK3-F1
#
_cell.length_a   1.000
_cell.length_b   1.000
_cell.length_c   1.000
_cell.angle_alpha   90.00
_cell.angle_beta   90.00
_cell.angle_gamma   90.00
#
_symmetry.space_group_name_H-M   'P 1'
#
loop_
_entity.id
_entity.type
_entity.pdbx_description
1 polymer ?
#
loop_
_entity_poly.entity_id
_entity_poly.type
_entity_poly.pdbx_seq_one_letter_code
_entity_poly.pdbx_strand_id
1 'polypeptide(L)'
;TKSNPIFSLNITAVSLFCVNYQKLDQLKSEVSSSPKLIITGLALGGSIASLFTLLLLDGFDSRKKKPLCITFGSPLVGDKGLKKSISHSSSWNSCFLHVVSCNDPLPRKFITDHTSSYVPFGTFLVCYDTYSTCFENPDSVLAVLETSIQDRSQVFGSIEYGTIVERLHRKAICKDTA
;
A
#
# COMPACT_ATOMS: atom_id res chain seq x y z
N THR A 1 -22.22 -14.81 18.53
CA THR A 1 -22.44 -13.64 17.65
C THR A 1 -21.09 -13.16 17.13
N LYS A 2 -20.80 -13.30 15.83
CA LYS A 2 -19.58 -12.72 15.26
C LYS A 2 -19.78 -11.21 15.21
N SER A 3 -19.14 -10.48 16.13
CA SER A 3 -19.12 -9.02 16.10
C SER A 3 -18.42 -8.57 14.81
N ASN A 4 -19.03 -7.65 14.07
CA ASN A 4 -18.37 -7.04 12.92
C ASN A 4 -17.15 -6.25 13.43
N PRO A 5 -15.94 -6.49 12.91
CA PRO A 5 -14.77 -5.76 13.35
C PRO A 5 -14.96 -4.27 13.03
N ILE A 6 -14.86 -3.43 14.05
CA ILE A 6 -14.89 -1.97 13.92
C ILE A 6 -13.44 -1.50 13.71
N PHE A 7 -13.22 -0.71 12.66
CA PHE A 7 -11.92 -0.13 12.35
C PHE A 7 -12.07 1.22 11.65
N SER A 8 -11.02 2.02 11.72
CA SER A 8 -10.94 3.34 11.11
C SER A 8 -10.14 3.29 9.81
N LEU A 9 -10.57 4.11 8.84
CA LEU A 9 -9.93 4.24 7.55
C LEU A 9 -9.55 5.70 7.28
N ASN A 10 -8.60 5.91 6.36
CA ASN A 10 -8.23 7.23 5.85
C ASN A 10 -9.46 7.90 5.21
N ILE A 11 -9.96 8.95 5.86
CA ILE A 11 -11.23 9.58 5.49
C ILE A 11 -11.21 10.10 4.05
N THR A 12 -10.11 10.71 3.62
CA THR A 12 -9.97 11.23 2.24
C THR A 12 -10.04 10.10 1.21
N ALA A 13 -9.33 9.00 1.47
CA ALA A 13 -9.37 7.83 0.58
C ALA A 13 -10.78 7.21 0.54
N VAL A 14 -11.44 7.07 1.69
CA VAL A 14 -12.81 6.52 1.77
C VAL A 14 -13.81 7.43 1.08
N SER A 15 -13.79 8.74 1.32
CA SER A 15 -14.71 9.68 0.67
C SER A 15 -14.61 9.59 -0.85
N LEU A 16 -13.38 9.57 -1.38
CA LEU A 16 -13.17 9.45 -2.82
C LEU A 16 -13.58 8.07 -3.37
N PHE A 17 -13.32 7.01 -2.60
CA PHE A 17 -13.78 5.65 -2.93
C PHE A 17 -15.31 5.57 -2.98
N CYS A 18 -16.00 6.12 -1.98
CA CYS A 18 -17.47 6.11 -1.89
C CYS A 18 -18.13 6.90 -3.02
N VAL A 19 -17.61 8.08 -3.37
CA VAL A 19 -18.14 8.88 -4.50
C VAL A 19 -18.03 8.11 -5.83
N ASN A 20 -17.08 7.18 -5.94
CA ASN A 20 -16.87 6.36 -7.14
C ASN A 20 -17.36 4.92 -6.98
N TYR A 21 -18.09 4.59 -5.90
CA TYR A 21 -18.39 3.20 -5.53
C TYR A 21 -19.13 2.45 -6.63
N GLN A 22 -20.13 3.06 -7.28
CA GLN A 22 -20.89 2.41 -8.36
C GLN A 22 -20.00 1.95 -9.52
N LYS A 23 -19.05 2.80 -9.94
CA LYS A 23 -18.11 2.47 -11.01
C LYS A 23 -17.13 1.37 -10.58
N LEU A 24 -16.68 1.43 -9.33
CA LEU A 24 -15.78 0.42 -8.76
C LEU A 24 -16.48 -0.93 -8.61
N ASP A 25 -17.73 -0.96 -8.19
CA ASP A 25 -18.52 -2.19 -8.05
C ASP A 25 -18.78 -2.86 -9.42
N GLN A 26 -19.09 -2.06 -10.45
CA GLN A 26 -19.14 -2.55 -11.82
C GLN A 26 -17.79 -3.13 -12.26
N LEU A 27 -16.70 -2.39 -12.04
CA LEU A 27 -15.34 -2.85 -12.38
C LEU A 27 -14.98 -4.15 -11.65
N LYS A 28 -15.39 -4.32 -10.38
CA LYS A 28 -15.18 -5.55 -9.61
C LYS A 28 -15.76 -6.76 -10.33
N SER A 29 -16.94 -6.63 -10.92
CA SER A 29 -17.57 -7.70 -11.68
C SER A 29 -16.78 -8.03 -12.96
N GLU A 30 -16.34 -7.00 -13.69
CA GLU A 30 -15.58 -7.13 -14.94
C GLU A 30 -14.22 -7.82 -14.73
N VAL A 31 -13.50 -7.48 -13.65
CA VAL A 31 -12.15 -8.02 -13.39
C VAL A 31 -12.15 -9.37 -12.68
N SER A 32 -13.31 -9.85 -12.18
CA SER A 32 -13.42 -11.05 -11.35
C SER A 32 -13.03 -12.37 -12.05
N SER A 33 -12.98 -12.37 -13.39
CA SER A 33 -12.59 -13.50 -14.24
C SER A 33 -11.13 -13.44 -14.69
N SER A 34 -10.42 -12.34 -14.41
CA SER A 34 -9.04 -12.15 -14.87
C SER A 34 -8.09 -13.15 -14.22
N PRO A 35 -7.25 -13.86 -15.01
CA PRO A 35 -6.34 -14.87 -14.46
C PRO A 35 -5.16 -14.27 -13.69
N LYS A 36 -4.82 -13.00 -13.96
CA LYS A 36 -3.83 -12.21 -13.22
C LYS A 36 -4.35 -10.78 -13.14
N LEU A 37 -4.45 -10.24 -11.93
CA LEU A 37 -4.94 -8.89 -11.71
C LEU A 37 -3.91 -8.11 -10.89
N ILE A 38 -3.43 -7.00 -11.47
CA ILE A 38 -2.60 -6.03 -10.76
C ILE A 38 -3.44 -4.77 -10.59
N ILE A 39 -3.56 -4.31 -9.35
CA ILE A 39 -4.18 -3.04 -9.01
C ILE A 39 -3.06 -2.11 -8.57
N THR A 40 -3.04 -0.89 -9.06
CA THR A 40 -1.97 0.05 -8.74
C THR A 40 -2.47 1.47 -8.59
N GLY A 41 -1.66 2.31 -7.98
CA GLY A 41 -1.91 3.73 -7.85
C GLY A 41 -0.74 4.46 -7.19
N LEU A 42 -0.64 5.75 -7.50
CA LEU A 42 0.32 6.69 -6.92
C LEU A 42 -0.38 7.55 -5.86
N ALA A 43 0.31 7.85 -4.77
CA ALA A 43 -0.17 8.69 -3.68
C ALA A 43 -1.58 8.24 -3.21
N LEU A 44 -2.55 9.16 -3.13
CA LEU A 44 -3.93 8.84 -2.74
C LEU A 44 -4.58 7.78 -3.65
N GLY A 45 -4.22 7.74 -4.94
CA GLY A 45 -4.68 6.72 -5.87
C GLY A 45 -4.27 5.31 -5.45
N GLY A 46 -3.12 5.14 -4.80
CA GLY A 46 -2.71 3.84 -4.26
C GLY A 46 -3.45 3.46 -2.97
N SER A 47 -3.91 4.43 -2.18
CA SER A 47 -4.85 4.15 -1.07
C SER A 47 -6.20 3.65 -1.61
N ILE A 48 -6.70 4.25 -2.70
CA ILE A 48 -7.90 3.77 -3.41
C ILE A 48 -7.67 2.36 -3.99
N ALA A 49 -6.52 2.12 -4.62
CA ALA A 49 -6.13 0.79 -5.13
C ALA A 49 -6.12 -0.27 -4.02
N SER A 50 -5.64 0.10 -2.83
CA SER A 50 -5.62 -0.78 -1.66
C SER A 50 -7.04 -1.09 -1.17
N LEU A 51 -7.90 -0.07 -1.05
CA LEU A 51 -9.31 -0.26 -0.69
C LEU A 51 -10.06 -1.11 -1.71
N PHE A 52 -9.80 -0.90 -3.01
CA PHE A 52 -10.41 -1.70 -4.07
C PHE A 52 -9.95 -3.15 -4.02
N THR A 53 -8.67 -3.38 -3.73
CA THR A 53 -8.13 -4.74 -3.54
C THR A 53 -8.79 -5.43 -2.34
N LEU A 54 -9.01 -4.74 -1.22
CA LEU A 54 -9.76 -5.28 -0.09
C LEU A 54 -11.20 -5.64 -0.48
N LEU A 55 -11.88 -4.80 -1.27
CA LEU A 55 -13.21 -5.09 -1.80
C LEU A 55 -13.22 -6.33 -2.70
N LEU A 56 -12.17 -6.57 -3.49
CA LEU A 56 -12.03 -7.78 -4.32
C LEU A 56 -11.73 -9.04 -3.50
N LEU A 57 -10.99 -8.89 -2.40
CA LEU A 57 -10.67 -9.98 -1.50
C LEU A 57 -11.88 -10.41 -0.65
N ASP A 58 -12.82 -9.50 -0.41
CA ASP A 58 -14.10 -9.80 0.23
C ASP A 58 -14.97 -10.70 -0.68
N GLY A 59 -15.20 -11.94 -0.23
CA GLY A 59 -15.86 -12.98 -1.01
C GLY A 59 -14.98 -13.74 -2.01
N PHE A 60 -13.65 -13.62 -1.89
CA PHE A 60 -12.71 -14.25 -2.83
C PHE A 60 -12.67 -15.78 -2.72
N ASP A 61 -12.81 -16.47 -3.87
CA ASP A 61 -12.64 -17.92 -3.98
C ASP A 61 -11.15 -18.27 -3.92
N SER A 62 -10.74 -19.05 -2.91
CA SER A 62 -9.35 -19.46 -2.70
C SER A 62 -8.71 -20.22 -3.88
N ARG A 63 -9.53 -20.72 -4.82
CA ARG A 63 -9.07 -21.39 -6.05
C ARG A 63 -8.64 -20.41 -7.14
N LYS A 64 -9.02 -19.14 -7.07
CA LYS A 64 -8.61 -18.10 -8.03
C LYS A 64 -7.24 -17.54 -7.66
N LYS A 65 -6.51 -17.04 -8.67
CA LYS A 65 -5.26 -16.30 -8.41
C LYS A 65 -5.58 -14.96 -7.77
N LYS A 66 -4.92 -14.68 -6.65
CA LYS A 66 -5.15 -13.46 -5.87
C LYS A 66 -4.71 -12.22 -6.64
N PRO A 67 -5.39 -11.09 -6.47
CA PRO A 67 -4.90 -9.82 -6.95
C PRO A 67 -3.57 -9.46 -6.29
N LEU A 68 -2.74 -8.70 -7.00
CA LEU A 68 -1.57 -8.04 -6.44
C LEU A 68 -1.79 -6.52 -6.49
N CYS A 69 -1.83 -5.88 -5.34
CA CYS A 69 -1.86 -4.44 -5.20
C CYS A 69 -0.43 -3.92 -5.08
N ILE A 70 -0.01 -3.06 -6.01
CA ILE A 70 1.29 -2.38 -5.98
C ILE A 70 1.05 -0.89 -5.89
N THR A 71 1.44 -0.24 -4.80
CA THR A 71 1.21 1.20 -4.61
C THR A 71 2.51 1.97 -4.54
N PHE A 72 2.50 3.24 -4.92
CA PHE A 72 3.67 4.11 -4.92
C PHE A 72 3.40 5.36 -4.06
N GLY A 73 4.19 5.60 -3.01
CA GLY A 73 4.09 6.82 -2.19
C GLY A 73 2.74 7.05 -1.52
N SER A 74 1.99 5.96 -1.30
CA SER A 74 0.64 6.05 -0.77
C SER A 74 0.61 6.28 0.74
N PRO A 75 -0.34 7.09 1.24
CA PRO A 75 -0.57 7.21 2.66
C PRO A 75 -1.18 5.92 3.23
N LEU A 76 -0.95 5.69 4.53
CA LEU A 76 -1.54 4.56 5.26
C LEU A 76 -3.07 4.62 5.23
N VAL A 77 -3.70 3.45 5.10
CA VAL A 77 -5.12 3.34 4.76
C VAL A 77 -6.01 3.15 5.99
N GLY A 78 -5.55 2.50 7.04
CA GLY A 78 -6.39 2.22 8.20
C GLY A 78 -5.63 1.85 9.44
N ASP A 79 -6.38 1.69 10.53
CA ASP A 79 -5.84 1.52 11.87
C ASP A 79 -5.50 0.07 12.24
N LYS A 80 -5.12 -0.15 13.50
CA LYS A 80 -4.84 -1.48 14.06
C LYS A 80 -6.03 -2.43 13.90
N GLY A 81 -7.26 -1.92 13.91
CA GLY A 81 -8.47 -2.71 13.67
C GLY A 81 -8.50 -3.24 12.24
N LEU A 82 -8.21 -2.40 11.24
CA LEU A 82 -8.12 -2.83 9.84
C LEU A 82 -7.02 -3.87 9.67
N LYS A 83 -5.81 -3.59 10.16
CA LYS A 83 -4.68 -4.53 10.11
C LYS A 83 -5.07 -5.88 10.71
N LYS A 84 -5.69 -5.87 11.90
CA LYS A 84 -6.16 -7.09 12.55
C LYS A 84 -7.17 -7.83 11.66
N SER A 85 -8.13 -7.13 11.04
CA SER A 85 -9.09 -7.73 10.10
C SER A 85 -8.39 -8.40 8.92
N ILE A 86 -7.39 -7.74 8.32
CA ILE A 86 -6.60 -8.30 7.20
C ILE A 86 -5.83 -9.55 7.65
N SER A 87 -5.21 -9.53 8.85
CA SER A 87 -4.44 -10.66 9.36
C SER A 87 -5.26 -11.91 9.68
N HIS A 88 -6.60 -11.81 9.82
CA HIS A 88 -7.45 -13.00 10.02
C HIS A 88 -7.45 -13.92 8.79
N SER A 89 -7.20 -13.36 7.60
CA SER A 89 -6.93 -14.16 6.40
C SER A 89 -5.43 -14.23 6.21
N SER A 90 -4.86 -15.43 6.35
CA SER A 90 -3.42 -15.68 6.23
C SER A 90 -2.82 -15.24 4.89
N SER A 91 -3.65 -14.89 3.92
CA SER A 91 -3.21 -14.58 2.56
C SER A 91 -3.63 -13.22 2.02
N TRP A 92 -4.39 -12.43 2.76
CA TRP A 92 -4.72 -11.07 2.30
C TRP A 92 -3.50 -10.17 2.40
N ASN A 93 -2.69 -10.31 3.47
CA ASN A 93 -1.51 -9.47 3.67
C ASN A 93 -0.49 -9.60 2.52
N SER A 94 -0.35 -10.79 1.92
CA SER A 94 0.57 -11.02 0.79
C SER A 94 0.08 -10.47 -0.56
N CYS A 95 -1.14 -9.92 -0.61
CA CYS A 95 -1.68 -9.27 -1.79
C CYS A 95 -1.20 -7.82 -1.95
N PHE A 96 -0.41 -7.28 -1.02
CA PHE A 96 -0.07 -5.86 -0.98
C PHE A 96 1.45 -5.65 -0.96
N LEU A 97 1.91 -4.82 -1.92
CA LEU A 97 3.28 -4.32 -2.01
C LEU A 97 3.25 -2.79 -2.09
N HIS A 98 3.75 -2.14 -1.04
CA HIS A 98 3.82 -0.70 -0.94
C HIS A 98 5.25 -0.23 -1.23
N VAL A 99 5.46 0.40 -2.38
CA VAL A 99 6.74 0.99 -2.78
C VAL A 99 6.82 2.40 -2.23
N VAL A 100 7.81 2.65 -1.36
CA VAL A 100 8.01 3.95 -0.71
C VAL A 100 9.46 4.41 -0.87
N SER A 101 9.66 5.70 -1.12
CA SER A 101 11.01 6.28 -1.07
C SER A 101 11.31 6.76 0.34
N CYS A 102 12.56 6.58 0.80
CA CYS A 102 13.02 7.23 2.03
C CYS A 102 12.94 8.75 1.96
N ASN A 103 12.86 9.33 0.77
CA ASN A 103 12.78 10.78 0.55
C ASN A 103 11.33 11.27 0.42
N ASP A 104 10.33 10.38 0.31
CA ASP A 104 8.93 10.77 0.13
C ASP A 104 8.25 11.19 1.45
N PRO A 105 7.81 12.46 1.59
CA PRO A 105 7.09 12.92 2.78
C PRO A 105 5.63 12.49 2.85
N LEU A 106 5.02 12.03 1.76
CA LEU A 106 3.59 11.77 1.72
C LEU A 106 3.15 10.60 2.61
N PRO A 107 3.80 9.41 2.59
CA PRO A 107 3.48 8.35 3.55
C PRO A 107 3.64 8.81 5.01
N ARG A 108 4.55 9.77 5.27
CA ARG A 108 4.92 10.26 6.61
C ARG A 108 3.93 11.25 7.19
N LYS A 109 3.32 12.11 6.36
CA LYS A 109 2.41 13.18 6.82
C LYS A 109 1.25 12.65 7.66
N PHE A 110 0.84 11.40 7.43
CA PHE A 110 -0.25 10.75 8.16
C PHE A 110 0.23 9.94 9.37
N ILE A 111 1.53 9.80 9.61
CA ILE A 111 2.11 9.13 10.79
C ILE A 111 2.44 10.16 11.87
N THR A 112 3.03 11.30 11.48
CA THR A 112 3.60 12.29 12.40
C THR A 112 2.59 13.17 13.12
N ASP A 113 1.32 13.17 12.71
CA ASP A 113 0.31 14.01 13.35
C ASP A 113 -0.07 13.50 14.77
N HIS A 114 0.47 12.36 15.22
CA HIS A 114 0.23 11.70 16.54
C HIS A 114 -1.26 11.47 16.91
N THR A 115 -2.19 11.92 16.08
CA THR A 115 -3.64 11.78 16.16
C THR A 115 -4.14 10.61 15.31
N SER A 116 -3.34 10.17 14.33
CA SER A 116 -3.67 9.10 13.41
C SER A 116 -3.27 7.74 14.01
N SER A 117 -4.26 6.86 14.16
CA SER A 117 -4.08 5.47 14.62
C SER A 117 -3.71 4.52 13.49
N TYR A 118 -3.36 5.05 12.30
CA TYR A 118 -3.10 4.27 11.10
C TYR A 118 -1.79 3.49 11.21
N VAL A 119 -1.81 2.25 10.73
CA VAL A 119 -0.65 1.35 10.81
C VAL A 119 -0.36 0.68 9.47
N PRO A 120 0.90 0.30 9.21
CA PRO A 120 1.27 -0.50 8.05
C PRO A 120 0.60 -1.87 8.03
N PHE A 121 0.23 -2.32 6.83
CA PHE A 121 -0.08 -3.71 6.49
C PHE A 121 0.51 -4.04 5.12
N GLY A 122 0.62 -5.32 4.78
CA GLY A 122 1.29 -5.76 3.57
C GLY A 122 2.81 -5.71 3.66
N THR A 123 3.45 -5.83 2.51
CA THR A 123 4.91 -5.71 2.37
C THR A 123 5.26 -4.30 1.94
N PHE A 124 6.25 -3.69 2.57
CA PHE A 124 6.80 -2.40 2.17
C PHE A 124 8.17 -2.58 1.52
N LEU A 125 8.30 -2.18 0.26
CA LEU A 125 9.59 -2.03 -0.41
C LEU A 125 10.07 -0.59 -0.21
N VAL A 126 11.01 -0.40 0.70
CA VAL A 126 11.61 0.91 0.97
C VAL A 126 12.82 1.09 0.07
N CYS A 127 12.79 2.18 -0.71
CA CYS A 127 13.81 2.53 -1.68
C CYS A 127 14.64 3.72 -1.19
N TYR A 128 15.93 3.47 -1.03
CA TYR A 128 16.98 4.47 -0.84
C TYR A 128 17.67 4.76 -2.16
N ASP A 129 18.57 5.74 -2.17
CA ASP A 129 19.26 6.10 -3.40
C ASP A 129 20.12 4.97 -3.98
N THR A 130 20.77 4.21 -3.09
CA THR A 130 21.74 3.17 -3.44
C THR A 130 21.22 1.75 -3.25
N TYR A 131 20.20 1.52 -2.43
CA TYR A 131 19.65 0.19 -2.14
C TYR A 131 18.14 0.22 -1.91
N SER A 132 17.53 -0.96 -1.83
CA SER A 132 16.14 -1.12 -1.43
C SER A 132 16.00 -2.34 -0.53
N THR A 133 15.06 -2.30 0.41
CA THR A 133 14.82 -3.40 1.34
C THR A 133 13.33 -3.59 1.58
N CYS A 134 12.92 -4.83 1.83
CA CYS A 134 11.54 -5.17 2.13
C CYS A 134 11.33 -5.27 3.65
N PHE A 135 10.19 -4.76 4.12
CA PHE A 135 9.74 -4.90 5.49
C PHE A 135 8.31 -5.42 5.51
N GLU A 136 8.06 -6.43 6.33
CA GLU A 136 6.70 -6.92 6.65
C GLU A 136 6.32 -6.60 8.10
N ASN A 137 7.31 -6.43 8.98
CA ASN A 137 7.06 -6.03 10.35
C ASN A 137 6.60 -4.56 10.38
N PRO A 138 5.38 -4.28 10.88
CA PRO A 138 4.80 -2.95 10.83
C PRO A 138 5.50 -1.93 11.73
N ASP A 139 6.09 -2.38 12.85
CA ASP A 139 6.85 -1.49 13.74
C ASP A 139 8.18 -1.09 13.08
N SER A 140 8.82 -2.01 12.35
CA SER A 140 9.99 -1.70 11.52
C SER A 140 9.66 -0.73 10.38
N VAL A 141 8.50 -0.91 9.72
CA VAL A 141 8.03 0.04 8.70
C VAL A 141 7.81 1.42 9.30
N LEU A 142 7.12 1.51 10.45
CA LEU A 142 6.90 2.78 11.14
C LEU A 142 8.23 3.46 11.50
N ALA A 143 9.17 2.74 12.10
CA ALA A 143 10.48 3.28 12.47
C ALA A 143 11.24 3.86 11.25
N VAL A 144 11.18 3.19 10.09
CA VAL A 144 11.83 3.68 8.86
C VAL A 144 11.11 4.91 8.28
N LEU A 145 9.78 4.92 8.32
CA LEU A 145 9.00 6.08 7.88
C LEU A 145 9.19 7.29 8.81
N GLU A 146 9.45 7.08 10.10
CA GLU A 146 9.71 8.13 11.09
C GLU A 146 11.15 8.67 11.06
N THR A 147 12.16 7.79 10.94
CA THR A 147 13.58 8.22 10.98
C THR A 147 13.99 9.13 9.83
N SER A 148 13.32 9.03 8.69
CA SER A 148 13.54 9.91 7.54
C SER A 148 13.05 11.36 7.72
N ILE A 149 12.54 11.73 8.91
CA ILE A 149 12.10 13.09 9.26
C ILE A 149 13.27 14.03 9.64
N GLN A 150 14.43 13.48 10.02
CA GLN A 150 15.51 14.29 10.60
C GLN A 150 16.39 15.04 9.59
N ASP A 151 16.35 14.69 8.30
CA ASP A 151 17.18 15.34 7.27
C ASP A 151 16.42 16.52 6.59
N ARG A 152 16.17 17.58 7.36
CA ARG A 152 15.34 18.75 7.00
C ARG A 152 16.01 19.77 6.05
N SER A 153 16.88 19.34 5.13
CA SER A 153 17.53 20.26 4.18
C SER A 153 17.02 20.15 2.74
N GLN A 154 16.28 19.09 2.40
CA GLN A 154 15.85 18.89 1.01
C GLN A 154 14.47 19.52 0.77
N VAL A 155 14.48 20.55 -0.09
CA VAL A 155 13.34 21.07 -0.85
C VAL A 155 12.42 19.90 -1.21
N PHE A 156 11.11 20.05 -1.01
CA PHE A 156 10.06 19.09 -1.42
C PHE A 156 10.09 18.92 -2.94
N GLY A 157 11.08 18.20 -3.46
CA GLY A 157 11.08 17.69 -4.81
C GLY A 157 9.96 16.67 -4.90
N SER A 158 9.15 16.76 -5.95
CA SER A 158 8.22 15.68 -6.28
C SER A 158 9.05 14.40 -6.45
N ILE A 159 8.78 13.38 -5.63
CA ILE A 159 9.46 12.09 -5.79
C ILE A 159 8.96 11.45 -7.08
N GLU A 160 9.87 11.33 -8.04
CA GLU A 160 9.58 10.67 -9.31
C GLU A 160 9.74 9.15 -9.17
N TYR A 161 8.66 8.49 -8.77
CA TYR A 161 8.62 7.03 -8.60
C TYR A 161 8.98 6.25 -9.88
N GLY A 162 8.89 6.86 -11.07
CA GLY A 162 9.39 6.28 -12.31
C GLY A 162 10.88 5.94 -12.25
N THR A 163 11.71 6.86 -11.76
CA THR A 163 13.17 6.64 -11.60
C THR A 163 13.48 5.53 -10.60
N ILE A 164 12.63 5.34 -9.58
CA ILE A 164 12.76 4.25 -8.61
C ILE A 164 12.48 2.91 -9.31
N VAL A 165 11.39 2.83 -10.07
CA VAL A 165 11.05 1.61 -10.82
C VAL A 165 12.13 1.26 -11.84
N GLU A 166 12.67 2.23 -12.57
CA GLU A 166 13.78 2.01 -13.49
C GLU A 166 15.03 1.46 -12.79
N ARG A 167 15.41 2.03 -11.64
CA ARG A 167 16.55 1.55 -10.85
C ARG A 167 16.33 0.12 -10.35
N LEU A 168 15.13 -0.20 -9.87
CA LEU A 168 14.77 -1.54 -9.43
C LEU A 168 14.87 -2.54 -10.59
N HIS A 169 14.34 -2.18 -11.76
CA HIS A 169 14.41 -2.99 -12.97
C HIS A 169 15.85 -3.26 -13.41
N ARG A 170 16.70 -2.23 -13.47
CA ARG A 170 18.13 -2.38 -13.80
C ARG A 170 18.85 -3.32 -12.83
N LYS A 171 18.59 -3.19 -11.53
CA LYS A 171 19.19 -4.07 -10.50
C LYS A 171 18.72 -5.52 -10.60
N ALA A 172 17.47 -5.75 -11.00
CA ALA A 172 16.96 -7.10 -11.22
C ALA A 172 17.69 -7.78 -12.38
N ILE A 173 17.87 -7.08 -13.52
CA ILE A 173 18.59 -7.61 -14.68
C ILE A 173 20.05 -7.91 -14.35
N CYS A 174 20.76 -7.01 -13.67
CA CYS A 174 22.18 -7.22 -13.34
C CYS A 174 22.42 -8.38 -12.35
N LYS A 175 21.37 -8.87 -11.67
CA LYS A 175 21.46 -10.03 -10.76
C LYS A 175 21.40 -11.36 -11.50
N ASP A 176 20.82 -11.40 -12.69
CA ASP A 176 20.67 -12.61 -13.51
C ASP A 176 21.89 -12.88 -14.41
N THR A 177 22.88 -11.98 -14.40
CA THR A 177 24.11 -12.05 -15.21
C THR A 177 25.37 -12.36 -14.40
N ALA A 178 25.25 -12.82 -13.16
CA ALA A 178 26.38 -13.16 -12.27
C ALA A 178 26.43 -14.66 -11.94
#